data_AF-A0A517VKM2-F1
#
_entry.id   AF-A0A517VKM2-F1
#
_cell.length_a   1.000
_cell.length_b   1.000
_cell.length_c   1.000
_cell.angle_alpha   90.00
_cell.angle_beta   90.00
_cell.angle_gamma   90.00
#
_symmetry.space_group_name_H-M   'P 1'
#
loop_
_entity.id
_entity.type
_entity.pdbx_description
1 polymer ?
#
loop_
_entity_poly.entity_id
_entity_poly.type
_entity_poly.pdbx_seq_one_letter_code
_entity_poly.pdbx_strand_id
1 'polypeptide(L)'
;MEKQTLRLTLTLILLTGVSCSSDENSRVAELATQQLERQSNQNRRMVELQQEVASGSRELVEADARARQEMVVLQREIQAGQNEIGHQRDQLEAERREIADSRNRDPIIAAAITRVAFVVASLLPLLICWLLLQQKVEPVSKNEIAELLLDDLVSSDPRLMPPAKTDPDKLRLTDLLQSPDNSSTEREN
;
A
#
# COMPACT_ATOMS: atom_id res chain seq x y z
N MET A 1 -7.49 42.60 120.85
CA MET A 1 -7.36 41.17 120.46
C MET A 1 -6.93 40.99 119.00
N GLU A 2 -7.32 41.85 118.04
CA GLU A 2 -6.92 41.73 116.62
C GLU A 2 -5.41 41.80 116.33
N LYS A 3 -4.64 42.60 117.08
CA LYS A 3 -3.18 42.67 116.86
C LYS A 3 -2.45 41.36 117.18
N GLN A 4 -2.98 40.55 118.08
CA GLN A 4 -2.39 39.25 118.42
C GLN A 4 -2.77 38.18 117.40
N THR A 5 -4.00 38.18 116.91
CA THR A 5 -4.43 37.25 115.86
C THR A 5 -3.69 37.53 114.55
N LEU A 6 -3.46 38.80 114.19
CA LEU A 6 -2.71 39.17 112.99
C LEU A 6 -1.21 38.82 113.08
N ARG A 7 -0.62 38.93 114.27
CA ARG A 7 0.77 38.46 114.49
C ARG A 7 0.86 36.94 114.40
N LEU A 8 -0.10 36.22 114.98
CA LEU A 8 -0.16 34.76 114.92
C LEU A 8 -0.35 34.24 113.49
N THR A 9 -1.25 34.85 112.71
CA THR A 9 -1.46 34.46 111.31
C THR A 9 -0.25 34.79 110.44
N LEU A 10 0.39 35.96 110.64
CA LEU A 10 1.63 36.32 109.94
C LEU A 10 2.77 35.34 110.27
N THR A 11 2.94 34.98 111.55
CA THR A 11 3.97 33.99 111.94
C THR A 11 3.68 32.61 111.39
N LEU A 12 2.41 32.20 111.30
CA LEU A 12 2.02 30.90 110.74
C LEU A 12 2.30 30.85 109.23
N ILE A 13 1.96 31.90 108.50
CA ILE A 13 2.24 32.02 107.06
C ILE A 13 3.76 32.03 106.79
N LEU A 14 4.52 32.76 107.61
CA LEU A 14 5.98 32.83 107.50
C LEU A 14 6.63 31.46 107.78
N LEU A 15 6.14 30.72 108.78
CA LEU A 15 6.64 29.38 109.09
C LEU A 15 6.35 28.38 107.96
N THR A 16 5.18 28.46 107.33
CA THR A 16 4.84 27.58 106.20
C THR A 16 5.60 27.93 104.93
N GLY A 17 5.96 29.19 104.72
CA GLY A 17 6.72 29.63 103.55
C GLY A 17 8.21 29.25 103.58
N VAL A 18 8.82 29.20 104.77
CA VAL A 18 10.26 28.89 104.94
C VAL A 18 10.55 27.38 104.88
N SER A 19 9.58 26.53 105.22
CA SER A 19 9.79 25.08 105.23
C SER A 19 9.69 24.41 103.84
N CYS A 20 9.36 25.15 102.78
CA CYS A 20 9.10 24.61 101.44
C CYS A 20 10.09 25.10 100.35
N SER A 21 11.08 25.94 100.67
CA SER A 21 11.75 26.74 99.63
C SER A 21 13.24 26.50 99.42
N SER A 22 13.93 25.70 100.26
CA SER A 22 15.39 25.54 100.13
C SER A 22 15.86 24.20 99.54
N ASP A 23 15.11 23.12 99.75
CA ASP A 23 15.44 21.78 99.22
C ASP A 23 14.70 21.44 97.91
N GLU A 24 13.51 22.01 97.73
CA GLU A 24 12.67 21.73 96.55
C GLU A 24 13.08 22.58 95.33
N ASN A 25 13.47 23.84 95.55
CA ASN A 25 13.95 24.72 94.47
C ASN A 25 15.28 24.27 93.87
N SER A 26 16.19 23.73 94.67
CA SER A 26 17.47 23.19 94.19
C SER A 26 17.24 21.93 93.34
N ARG A 27 16.35 21.02 93.77
CA ARG A 27 15.94 19.85 92.98
C ARG A 27 15.23 20.23 91.68
N VAL A 28 14.37 21.24 91.68
CA VAL A 28 13.69 21.70 90.45
C VAL A 28 14.69 22.34 89.49
N ALA A 29 15.66 23.13 89.98
CA ALA A 29 16.73 23.68 89.16
C ALA A 29 17.62 22.57 88.57
N GLU A 30 17.97 21.57 89.36
CA GLU A 30 18.75 20.41 88.91
C GLU A 30 17.98 19.59 87.86
N LEU A 31 16.70 19.32 88.09
CA LEU A 31 15.82 18.65 87.12
C LEU A 31 15.66 19.47 85.82
N ALA A 32 15.57 20.79 85.90
CA ALA A 32 15.50 21.67 84.73
C ALA A 32 16.81 21.62 83.92
N THR A 33 17.97 21.63 84.59
CA THR A 33 19.26 21.47 83.89
C THR A 33 19.40 20.10 83.24
N GLN A 34 18.93 19.04 83.91
CA GLN A 34 18.96 17.68 83.37
C GLN A 34 18.03 17.50 82.15
N GLN A 35 16.88 18.19 82.15
CA GLN A 35 15.96 18.22 81.00
C GLN A 35 16.57 18.96 79.81
N LEU A 36 17.22 20.11 80.05
CA LEU A 36 17.91 20.89 79.01
C LEU A 36 19.03 20.09 78.35
N GLU A 37 19.80 19.33 79.13
CA GLU A 37 20.90 18.51 78.61
C GLU A 37 20.38 17.34 77.75
N ARG A 38 19.26 16.71 78.16
CA ARG A 38 18.58 15.69 77.34
C ARG A 38 17.97 16.29 76.07
N GLN A 39 17.35 17.47 76.17
CA GLN A 39 16.77 18.17 75.03
C GLN A 39 17.83 18.61 74.02
N SER A 40 18.98 19.10 74.49
CA SER A 40 20.13 19.44 73.64
C SER A 40 20.61 18.24 72.83
N ASN A 41 20.76 17.08 73.49
CA ASN A 41 21.17 15.84 72.83
C ASN A 41 20.11 15.32 71.83
N GLN A 42 18.82 15.46 72.14
CA GLN A 42 17.74 15.14 71.20
C GLN A 42 17.71 16.11 70.01
N ASN A 43 17.92 17.40 70.26
CA ASN A 43 17.92 18.42 69.21
C ASN A 43 19.10 18.19 68.24
N ARG A 44 20.27 17.79 68.75
CA ARG A 44 21.41 17.39 67.89
C ARG A 44 21.05 16.25 66.93
N ARG A 45 20.48 15.16 67.45
CA ARG A 45 20.07 14.01 66.62
C ARG A 45 18.95 14.38 65.65
N MET A 46 18.04 15.26 66.07
CA MET A 46 16.98 15.78 65.20
C MET A 46 17.56 16.57 64.02
N VAL A 47 18.56 17.42 64.26
CA VAL A 47 19.23 18.18 63.18
C VAL A 47 19.95 17.24 62.22
N GLU A 48 20.64 16.21 62.71
CA GLU A 48 21.30 15.21 61.87
C GLU A 48 20.31 14.46 60.97
N LEU A 49 19.19 13.99 61.54
CA LEU A 49 18.13 13.32 60.78
C LEU A 49 17.45 14.25 59.77
N GLN A 50 17.16 15.48 60.15
CA GLN A 50 16.59 16.46 59.23
C GLN A 50 17.53 16.76 58.07
N GLN A 51 18.83 16.82 58.34
CA GLN A 51 19.84 17.03 57.31
C GLN A 51 19.93 15.82 56.37
N GLU A 52 19.91 14.60 56.91
CA GLU A 52 19.90 13.37 56.11
C GLU A 52 18.63 13.27 55.23
N VAL A 53 17.46 13.54 55.80
CA VAL A 53 16.18 13.58 55.08
C VAL A 53 16.17 14.67 54.02
N ALA A 54 16.71 15.85 54.32
CA ALA A 54 16.81 16.95 53.35
C ALA A 54 17.76 16.59 52.20
N SER A 55 18.91 15.97 52.49
CA SER A 55 19.83 15.50 51.45
C SER A 55 19.22 14.39 50.60
N GLY A 56 18.58 13.39 51.22
CA GLY A 56 17.92 12.31 50.50
C GLY A 56 16.74 12.80 49.67
N SER A 57 15.94 13.72 50.20
CA SER A 57 14.83 14.33 49.46
C SER A 57 15.34 15.13 48.27
N ARG A 58 16.47 15.84 48.41
CA ARG A 58 17.07 16.59 47.30
C ARG A 58 17.55 15.65 46.19
N GLU A 59 18.23 14.57 46.53
CA GLU A 59 18.67 13.56 45.57
C GLU A 59 17.50 12.93 44.83
N LEU A 60 16.43 12.58 45.55
CA LEU A 60 15.20 12.04 44.95
C LEU A 60 14.53 13.03 44.00
N VAL A 61 14.47 14.31 44.37
CA VAL A 61 13.89 15.36 43.51
C VAL A 61 14.75 15.58 42.27
N GLU A 62 16.06 15.58 42.41
CA GLU A 62 16.98 15.69 41.25
C GLU A 62 16.85 14.47 40.32
N ALA A 63 16.71 13.26 40.87
CA ALA A 63 16.46 12.05 40.09
C ALA A 63 15.08 12.06 39.41
N ASP A 64 14.02 12.48 40.10
CA ASP A 64 12.67 12.62 39.52
C ASP A 64 12.65 13.68 38.42
N ALA A 65 13.32 14.82 38.62
CA ALA A 65 13.43 15.86 37.62
C ALA A 65 14.13 15.36 36.34
N ARG A 66 15.22 14.59 36.48
CA ARG A 66 15.90 13.94 35.33
C ARG A 66 15.00 12.94 34.64
N ALA A 67 14.32 12.05 35.39
CA ALA A 67 13.42 11.06 34.83
C ALA A 67 12.27 11.71 34.05
N ARG A 68 11.69 12.81 34.56
CA ARG A 68 10.67 13.58 33.83
C ARG A 68 11.22 14.20 32.55
N GLN A 69 12.44 14.73 32.60
CA GLN A 69 13.07 15.30 31.41
C GLN A 69 13.31 14.24 30.32
N GLU A 70 13.83 13.07 30.71
CA GLU A 70 14.03 11.93 29.80
C GLU A 70 12.70 11.45 29.22
N MET A 71 11.65 11.36 30.03
CA MET A 71 10.31 10.97 29.58
C MET A 71 9.74 11.95 28.54
N VAL A 72 9.94 13.26 28.72
CA VAL A 72 9.51 14.27 27.73
C VAL A 72 10.29 14.14 26.43
N VAL A 73 11.59 13.86 26.50
CA VAL A 73 12.43 13.62 25.30
C VAL A 73 11.94 12.39 24.55
N LEU A 74 11.76 11.27 25.24
CA LEU A 74 11.26 10.02 24.64
C LEU A 74 9.87 10.20 24.01
N GLN A 75 8.96 10.92 24.68
CA GLN A 75 7.64 11.23 24.10
C GLN A 75 7.76 12.04 22.81
N ARG A 76 8.66 13.02 22.77
CA ARG A 76 8.89 13.82 21.56
C ARG A 76 9.47 12.97 20.43
N GLU A 77 10.41 12.08 20.73
CA GLU A 77 10.99 11.16 19.75
C GLU A 77 9.94 10.19 19.20
N ILE A 78 9.08 9.64 20.06
CA ILE A 78 7.97 8.77 19.63
C ILE A 78 7.00 9.53 18.73
N GLN A 79 6.62 10.76 19.09
CA GLN A 79 5.74 11.59 18.26
C GLN A 79 6.36 11.92 16.91
N ALA A 80 7.66 12.27 16.89
CA ALA A 80 8.39 12.52 15.66
C ALA A 80 8.46 11.27 14.77
N GLY A 81 8.76 10.11 15.36
CA GLY A 81 8.79 8.83 14.65
C GLY A 81 7.43 8.43 14.10
N GLN A 82 6.34 8.66 14.84
CA GLN A 82 4.98 8.40 14.36
C GLN A 82 4.60 9.29 13.17
N ASN A 83 5.00 10.57 13.20
CA ASN A 83 4.71 11.49 12.09
C ASN A 83 5.46 11.08 10.82
N GLU A 84 6.73 10.70 10.95
CA GLU A 84 7.54 10.21 9.83
C GLU A 84 6.96 8.92 9.24
N ILE A 85 6.57 7.96 10.09
CA ILE A 85 5.89 6.73 9.65
C ILE A 85 4.56 7.06 8.95
N GLY A 86 3.81 8.05 9.46
CA GLY A 86 2.58 8.54 8.83
C GLY A 86 2.83 9.02 7.41
N HIS A 87 3.81 9.91 7.22
CA HIS A 87 4.18 10.41 5.90
C HIS A 87 4.64 9.30 4.95
N GLN A 88 5.46 8.35 5.41
CA GLN A 88 5.89 7.22 4.60
C GLN A 88 4.71 6.32 4.21
N ARG A 89 3.77 6.08 5.11
CA ARG A 89 2.57 5.30 4.82
C ARG A 89 1.68 6.00 3.80
N ASP A 90 1.48 7.30 3.91
CA ASP A 90 0.67 8.08 2.97
C ASP A 90 1.29 8.06 1.57
N GLN A 91 2.62 8.19 1.47
CA GLN A 91 3.35 8.08 0.21
C GLN A 91 3.17 6.69 -0.41
N LEU A 92 3.38 5.62 0.37
CA LEU A 92 3.20 4.24 -0.11
C LEU A 92 1.76 3.95 -0.52
N GLU A 93 0.78 4.54 0.18
CA GLU A 93 -0.63 4.36 -0.16
C GLU A 93 -1.00 5.13 -1.43
N ALA A 94 -0.45 6.32 -1.64
CA ALA A 94 -0.57 7.06 -2.88
C ALA A 94 0.03 6.28 -4.07
N GLU A 95 1.25 5.75 -3.92
CA GLU A 95 1.89 4.91 -4.94
C GLU A 95 1.06 3.65 -5.23
N ARG A 96 0.54 2.97 -4.20
CA ARG A 96 -0.35 1.81 -4.40
C ARG A 96 -1.60 2.15 -5.17
N ARG A 97 -2.21 3.32 -4.91
CA ARG A 97 -3.39 3.80 -5.64
C ARG A 97 -3.04 4.10 -7.09
N GLU A 98 -1.90 4.72 -7.36
CA GLU A 98 -1.43 5.00 -8.72
C GLU A 98 -1.15 3.71 -9.51
N ILE A 99 -0.53 2.71 -8.89
CA ILE A 99 -0.29 1.40 -9.50
C ILE A 99 -1.62 0.67 -9.77
N ALA A 100 -2.59 0.78 -8.87
CA ALA A 100 -3.91 0.20 -9.09
C ALA A 100 -4.66 0.87 -10.26
N ASP A 101 -4.56 2.20 -10.38
CA ASP A 101 -5.18 2.94 -11.48
C ASP A 101 -4.51 2.62 -12.84
N SER A 102 -3.18 2.61 -12.89
CA SER A 102 -2.43 2.26 -14.12
C SER A 102 -2.76 0.85 -14.61
N ARG A 103 -2.80 -0.15 -13.71
CA ARG A 103 -3.21 -1.52 -14.04
C ARG A 103 -4.63 -1.64 -14.59
N ASN A 104 -5.54 -0.74 -14.23
CA ASN A 104 -6.90 -0.76 -14.77
C ASN A 104 -6.96 -0.16 -16.17
N ARG A 105 -6.11 0.84 -16.47
CA ARG A 105 -6.11 1.56 -17.75
C ARG A 105 -5.30 0.87 -18.85
N ASP A 106 -4.18 0.25 -18.50
CA ASP A 106 -3.31 -0.48 -19.44
C ASP A 106 -4.04 -1.57 -20.28
N PRO A 107 -4.87 -2.46 -19.68
CA PRO A 107 -5.59 -3.47 -20.45
C PRO A 107 -6.66 -2.86 -21.37
N ILE A 108 -7.25 -1.73 -20.97
CA ILE A 108 -8.26 -1.02 -21.78
C ILE A 108 -7.61 -0.42 -23.03
N ILE A 109 -6.46 0.24 -22.88
CA ILE A 109 -5.73 0.84 -24.01
C ILE A 109 -5.21 -0.24 -24.95
N ALA A 110 -4.61 -1.30 -24.41
CA ALA A 110 -4.11 -2.42 -25.20
C ALA A 110 -5.24 -3.08 -26.00
N ALA A 111 -6.38 -3.38 -25.36
CA ALA A 111 -7.54 -3.97 -26.03
C ALA A 111 -8.13 -3.05 -27.11
N ALA A 112 -8.17 -1.73 -26.87
CA ALA A 112 -8.65 -0.77 -27.86
C ALA A 112 -7.78 -0.74 -29.12
N ILE A 113 -6.45 -0.71 -28.96
CA ILE A 113 -5.50 -0.73 -30.08
C ILE A 113 -5.65 -2.02 -30.89
N THR A 114 -5.71 -3.18 -30.22
CA THR A 114 -5.89 -4.46 -30.91
C THR A 114 -7.20 -4.51 -31.69
N ARG A 115 -8.32 -4.02 -31.12
CA ARG A 115 -9.61 -3.96 -31.83
C ARG A 115 -9.54 -3.05 -33.06
N VAL A 116 -8.93 -1.87 -32.94
CA VAL A 116 -8.73 -0.95 -34.07
C VAL A 116 -7.86 -1.61 -35.15
N ALA A 117 -6.79 -2.30 -34.77
CA ALA A 117 -5.92 -3.01 -35.71
C ALA A 117 -6.69 -4.09 -36.49
N PHE A 118 -7.59 -4.85 -35.86
CA PHE A 118 -8.44 -5.81 -36.56
C PHE A 118 -9.45 -5.15 -37.51
N VAL A 119 -10.06 -4.04 -37.09
CA VAL A 119 -10.98 -3.27 -37.97
C VAL A 119 -10.23 -2.76 -39.21
N VAL A 120 -9.03 -2.19 -39.02
CA VAL A 120 -8.20 -1.75 -40.14
C VAL A 120 -7.78 -2.93 -41.02
N ALA A 121 -7.31 -4.04 -40.44
CA ALA A 121 -6.87 -5.23 -41.17
C ALA A 121 -7.99 -5.86 -42.00
N SER A 122 -9.25 -5.77 -41.55
CA SER A 122 -10.43 -6.27 -42.28
C SER A 122 -10.98 -5.28 -43.31
N LEU A 123 -10.88 -3.97 -43.06
CA LEU A 123 -11.27 -2.94 -44.02
C LEU A 123 -10.27 -2.82 -45.19
N LEU A 124 -8.99 -3.06 -44.94
CA LEU A 124 -7.93 -2.95 -45.93
C LEU A 124 -8.18 -3.82 -47.19
N PRO A 125 -8.46 -5.14 -47.10
CA PRO A 125 -8.79 -5.93 -48.27
C PRO A 125 -10.10 -5.47 -48.94
N LEU A 126 -11.07 -5.00 -48.16
CA LEU A 126 -12.34 -4.48 -48.69
C LEU A 126 -12.12 -3.22 -49.53
N LEU A 127 -11.26 -2.30 -49.07
CA LEU A 127 -10.86 -1.09 -49.80
C LEU A 127 -10.08 -1.42 -51.06
N ILE A 128 -9.20 -2.44 -51.02
CA ILE A 128 -8.49 -2.92 -52.22
C ILE A 128 -9.49 -3.46 -53.24
N CYS A 129 -10.43 -4.33 -52.83
CA CYS A 129 -11.47 -4.84 -53.72
C CYS A 129 -12.33 -3.70 -54.30
N TRP A 130 -12.68 -2.72 -53.48
CA TRP A 130 -13.43 -1.54 -53.91
C TRP A 130 -12.66 -0.69 -54.92
N LEU A 131 -11.36 -0.44 -54.69
CA LEU A 131 -10.49 0.28 -55.63
C LEU A 131 -10.35 -0.46 -56.96
N LEU A 132 -10.16 -1.78 -56.94
CA LEU A 132 -10.12 -2.61 -58.15
C LEU A 132 -11.46 -2.58 -58.91
N LEU A 133 -12.58 -2.54 -58.20
CA LEU A 133 -13.90 -2.45 -58.83
C LEU A 133 -14.18 -1.04 -59.40
N GLN A 134 -13.67 0.00 -58.75
CA GLN A 134 -13.74 1.38 -59.26
C GLN A 134 -12.79 1.63 -60.43
N GLN A 135 -11.72 0.84 -60.53
CA GLN A 135 -10.92 0.75 -61.74
C GLN A 135 -11.78 0.07 -62.81
N LYS A 136 -12.74 0.83 -63.35
CA LYS A 136 -13.43 0.53 -64.59
C LYS A 136 -12.34 0.16 -65.58
N VAL A 137 -12.31 -1.13 -65.93
CA VAL A 137 -11.61 -1.61 -67.11
C VAL A 137 -12.12 -0.74 -68.24
N GLU A 138 -11.28 0.20 -68.66
CA GLU A 138 -11.52 0.97 -69.87
C GLU A 138 -11.76 -0.09 -70.95
N PRO A 139 -12.97 -0.18 -71.53
CA PRO A 139 -13.27 -1.25 -72.43
C PRO A 139 -12.30 -1.10 -73.59
N VAL A 140 -11.29 -1.97 -73.65
CA VAL A 140 -10.48 -2.18 -74.85
C VAL A 140 -11.48 -2.20 -75.98
N SER A 141 -11.27 -1.28 -76.92
CA SER A 141 -12.27 -0.94 -77.90
C SER A 141 -12.75 -2.23 -78.54
N LYS A 142 -14.06 -2.40 -78.72
CA LYS A 142 -14.61 -3.63 -79.33
C LYS A 142 -13.91 -3.96 -80.66
N ASN A 143 -13.32 -2.95 -81.29
CA ASN A 143 -12.49 -3.01 -82.47
C ASN A 143 -11.14 -3.72 -82.25
N GLU A 144 -10.40 -3.42 -81.17
CA GLU A 144 -9.15 -4.13 -80.83
C GLU A 144 -9.41 -5.58 -80.41
N ILE A 145 -10.52 -5.86 -79.71
CA ILE A 145 -10.93 -7.24 -79.39
C ILE A 145 -11.29 -8.00 -80.68
N ALA A 146 -12.00 -7.34 -81.60
CA ALA A 146 -12.34 -7.91 -82.89
C ALA A 146 -11.10 -8.13 -83.77
N GLU A 147 -10.12 -7.23 -83.75
CA GLU A 147 -8.85 -7.40 -84.46
C GLU A 147 -8.02 -8.53 -83.86
N LEU A 148 -7.92 -8.65 -82.53
CA LEU A 148 -7.20 -9.75 -81.89
C LEU A 148 -7.87 -11.11 -82.16
N LEU A 149 -9.21 -11.15 -82.19
CA LEU A 149 -9.97 -12.36 -82.57
C LEU A 149 -9.87 -12.67 -84.07
N LEU A 150 -9.80 -11.65 -84.94
CA LEU A 150 -9.54 -11.84 -86.37
C LEU A 150 -8.11 -12.38 -86.59
N ASP A 151 -7.14 -11.84 -85.85
CA ASP A 151 -5.74 -12.22 -85.92
C ASP A 151 -5.54 -13.67 -85.44
N ASP A 152 -6.17 -14.07 -84.33
CA ASP A 152 -6.14 -15.47 -83.87
C ASP A 152 -6.92 -16.42 -84.79
N LEU A 153 -7.97 -15.96 -85.48
CA LEU A 153 -8.73 -16.76 -86.46
C LEU A 153 -8.01 -16.93 -87.80
N VAL A 154 -7.19 -15.95 -88.20
CA VAL A 154 -6.36 -15.98 -89.42
C VAL A 154 -5.01 -16.66 -89.16
N SER A 155 -4.57 -16.73 -87.90
CA SER A 155 -3.34 -17.39 -87.51
C SER A 155 -3.39 -18.89 -87.78
N SER A 156 -2.29 -19.43 -88.30
CA SER A 156 -2.17 -20.84 -88.70
C SER A 156 -2.21 -21.85 -87.54
N ASP A 157 -2.21 -21.37 -86.28
CA ASP A 157 -2.28 -22.20 -85.07
C ASP A 157 -3.15 -21.51 -84.00
N PRO A 158 -4.49 -21.57 -84.12
CA PRO A 158 -5.40 -20.85 -83.24
C PRO A 158 -5.33 -21.44 -81.82
N ARG A 159 -4.94 -20.62 -80.84
CA ARG A 159 -4.76 -21.08 -79.44
C ARG A 159 -6.05 -21.03 -78.63
N LEU A 160 -7.04 -20.26 -79.06
CA LEU A 160 -8.29 -20.04 -78.32
C LEU A 160 -9.49 -20.84 -78.88
N MET A 161 -9.34 -21.51 -80.03
CA MET A 161 -10.38 -22.37 -80.63
C MET A 161 -10.05 -23.86 -80.41
N PRO A 162 -11.02 -24.71 -80.05
CA PRO A 162 -10.81 -26.16 -79.99
C PRO A 162 -10.38 -26.69 -81.36
N PRO A 163 -9.39 -27.60 -81.44
CA PRO A 163 -8.92 -28.13 -82.72
C PRO A 163 -10.07 -28.86 -83.43
N ALA A 164 -10.46 -28.37 -84.60
CA ALA A 164 -11.41 -29.03 -85.47
C ALA A 164 -10.80 -30.33 -86.00
N LYS A 165 -11.10 -31.46 -85.34
CA LYS A 165 -10.77 -32.80 -85.85
C LYS A 165 -11.65 -33.10 -87.07
N THR A 166 -11.15 -32.85 -88.27
CA THR A 166 -11.66 -33.42 -89.51
C THR A 166 -10.89 -34.69 -89.83
N ASP A 167 -11.48 -35.85 -89.50
CA ASP A 167 -11.09 -37.17 -90.02
C ASP A 167 -12.08 -37.54 -91.14
N PRO A 168 -11.70 -37.43 -92.42
CA PRO A 168 -12.60 -37.69 -93.53
C PRO A 168 -12.38 -39.09 -94.11
N ASP A 169 -12.57 -40.17 -93.34
CA ASP A 169 -12.53 -41.52 -93.94
C ASP A 169 -13.28 -42.61 -93.17
N LYS A 170 -14.51 -42.31 -92.72
CA LYS A 170 -15.46 -43.34 -92.25
C LYS A 170 -16.87 -43.10 -92.75
N LEU A 171 -17.05 -43.12 -94.06
CA LEU A 171 -18.37 -43.32 -94.64
C LEU A 171 -18.21 -44.10 -95.94
N ARG A 172 -18.64 -45.37 -95.88
CA ARG A 172 -18.67 -46.40 -96.93
C ARG A 172 -17.46 -47.31 -96.96
N LEU A 173 -17.61 -48.52 -96.39
CA LEU A 173 -17.55 -49.78 -97.13
C LEU A 173 -17.40 -50.98 -96.16
N THR A 174 -18.42 -51.35 -95.37
CA THR A 174 -18.43 -52.71 -94.77
C THR A 174 -19.82 -53.26 -94.40
N ASP A 175 -20.88 -52.76 -95.03
CA ASP A 175 -22.24 -53.29 -94.87
C ASP A 175 -22.54 -54.51 -95.78
N LEU A 176 -21.53 -55.19 -96.33
CA LEU A 176 -21.73 -56.38 -97.18
C LEU A 176 -20.61 -57.42 -97.05
N LEU A 177 -20.42 -57.96 -95.85
CA LEU A 177 -19.86 -59.31 -95.67
C LEU A 177 -20.35 -59.90 -94.34
N GLN A 178 -21.60 -60.32 -94.34
CA GLN A 178 -22.03 -61.67 -93.97
C GLN A 178 -21.27 -62.38 -92.80
N SER A 179 -21.96 -62.45 -91.65
CA SER A 179 -22.17 -63.57 -90.69
C SER A 179 -21.47 -64.93 -90.95
N PRO A 180 -21.22 -65.84 -89.95
CA PRO A 180 -21.76 -65.87 -88.58
C PRO A 180 -20.80 -66.35 -87.45
N ASP A 181 -21.37 -66.40 -86.23
CA ASP A 181 -21.06 -67.28 -85.07
C ASP A 181 -19.80 -67.11 -84.21
N ASN A 182 -19.98 -66.52 -83.01
CA ASN A 182 -20.04 -67.22 -81.71
C ASN A 182 -20.40 -66.17 -80.62
N SER A 183 -21.46 -66.32 -79.80
CA SER A 183 -21.55 -67.10 -78.55
C SER A 183 -20.22 -67.05 -77.77
N SER A 184 -20.07 -66.44 -76.61
CA SER A 184 -20.91 -66.47 -75.40
C SER A 184 -20.19 -65.64 -74.32
N THR A 185 -20.93 -65.17 -73.30
CA THR A 185 -20.56 -65.12 -71.85
C THR A 185 -19.23 -64.46 -71.46
N GLU A 186 -19.15 -63.48 -70.57
CA GLU A 186 -19.65 -63.47 -69.19
C GLU A 186 -19.38 -62.04 -68.63
N ARG A 187 -20.42 -61.28 -68.26
CA ARG A 187 -20.63 -60.82 -66.88
C ARG A 187 -19.72 -61.50 -65.85
N GLU A 188 -19.07 -60.74 -64.97
CA GLU A 188 -19.49 -60.57 -63.56
C GLU A 188 -18.46 -59.73 -62.78
N ASN A 189 -19.00 -58.83 -61.93
CA ASN A 189 -18.41 -58.14 -60.76
C ASN A 189 -17.01 -57.54 -60.79
#